data_AF-A0A662UWR0-F1
#
_entry.id   AF-A0A662UWR0-F1
#
_cell.length_a   1.000
_cell.length_b   1.000
_cell.length_c   1.000
_cell.angle_alpha   90.00
_cell.angle_beta   90.00
_cell.angle_gamma   90.00
#
_symmetry.space_group_name_H-M   'P 1'
#
loop_
_entity.id
_entity.type
_entity.pdbx_description
1 polymer ?
#
loop_
_entity_poly.entity_id
_entity_poly.type
_entity_poly.pdbx_seq_one_letter_code
_entity_poly.pdbx_strand_id
1 'polypeptide(L)' 'MKELRIRITNRSGLHARPAAVFVDTCRKFRSEIRIVKGGREADAKNILQVLALGVDTATRS' A
#
# COMPACT_ATOMS: atom_id res chain seq x y z
N MET A 1 7.66 16.62 4.16
CA MET A 1 6.79 15.45 3.96
C MET A 1 6.33 15.44 2.51
N LYS A 2 6.28 14.29 1.83
CA LYS A 2 5.73 14.18 0.47
C LYS A 2 4.49 13.29 0.51
N GLU A 3 3.41 13.72 -0.13
CA GLU A 3 2.17 12.95 -0.30
C GLU A 3 1.92 12.72 -1.79
N LEU A 4 1.45 11.53 -2.14
CA LEU A 4 1.10 11.13 -3.50
C LEU A 4 -0.22 10.37 -3.46
N ARG A 5 -1.17 10.77 -4.32
CA ARG A 5 -2.41 10.04 -4.55
C ARG A 5 -2.26 9.20 -5.80
N ILE A 6 -2.35 7.88 -5.66
CA ILE A 6 -2.12 6.92 -6.73
C ILE A 6 -3.36 6.05 -6.90
N ARG A 7 -3.84 5.94 -8.13
CA ARG A 7 -4.87 4.96 -8.49
C ARG A 7 -4.23 3.61 -8.75
N ILE A 8 -4.64 2.59 -8.01
CA ILE A 8 -4.17 1.22 -8.25
C ILE A 8 -4.87 0.66 -9.50
N THR A 9 -4.07 0.32 -10.51
CA THR A 9 -4.52 -0.21 -11.80
C THR A 9 -4.36 -1.73 -11.91
N ASN A 10 -3.59 -2.34 -11.01
CA ASN A 10 -3.44 -3.79 -10.97
C ASN A 10 -4.78 -4.44 -10.62
N ARG A 11 -5.29 -5.33 -11.48
CA ARG A 11 -6.57 -6.04 -11.31
C ARG A 11 -6.66 -6.88 -10.04
N SER A 12 -5.51 -7.22 -9.46
CA SER A 12 -5.40 -7.90 -8.17
C SER A 12 -5.11 -6.94 -7.03
N GLY A 13 -5.33 -5.64 -7.19
CA GLY A 13 -4.99 -4.62 -6.18
C GLY A 13 -3.58 -4.78 -5.61
N LEU A 14 -3.46 -4.59 -4.30
CA LEU A 14 -2.28 -4.89 -3.49
C LEU A 14 -2.52 -6.17 -2.67
N HIS A 15 -2.92 -7.25 -3.32
CA HIS A 15 -3.06 -8.58 -2.71
C HIS A 15 -1.67 -9.24 -2.49
N ALA A 16 -1.61 -10.45 -1.94
CA ALA A 16 -0.39 -11.14 -1.46
C ALA A 16 0.88 -10.91 -2.31
N ARG A 17 0.84 -11.24 -3.61
CA ARG A 17 2.02 -11.15 -4.50
C ARG A 17 2.47 -9.71 -4.77
N PRO A 18 1.61 -8.78 -5.28
CA PRO A 18 2.02 -7.39 -5.45
C PRO A 18 2.33 -6.67 -4.13
N ALA A 19 1.66 -7.03 -3.03
CA ALA A 19 1.96 -6.50 -1.70
C ALA A 19 3.36 -6.88 -1.22
N ALA A 20 3.80 -8.12 -1.41
CA ALA A 20 5.15 -8.54 -1.04
C ALA A 20 6.21 -7.70 -1.78
N VAL A 21 6.08 -7.55 -3.09
CA VAL A 21 6.99 -6.72 -3.90
C VAL A 21 7.00 -5.26 -3.45
N PHE A 22 5.83 -4.70 -3.16
CA PHE A 22 5.69 -3.33 -2.65
C PHE A 22 6.37 -3.16 -1.28
N VAL A 23 6.06 -4.03 -0.32
CA VAL A 23 6.61 -3.99 1.04
C VAL A 23 8.13 -4.15 1.02
N ASP A 24 8.65 -5.10 0.24
CA ASP A 24 10.09 -5.32 0.10
C ASP A 24 10.80 -4.13 -0.55
N THR A 25 10.11 -3.42 -1.44
CA THR A 25 10.62 -2.16 -1.99
C THR A 25 10.63 -1.06 -0.92
N CYS A 26 9.55 -0.89 -0.16
CA CYS A 26 9.45 0.10 0.92
C CYS A 26 10.51 -0.12 2.01
N ARG A 27 10.85 -1.37 2.33
CA ARG A 27 11.89 -1.73 3.31
C ARG A 27 13.29 -1.26 2.94
N LYS A 28 13.57 -0.99 1.66
CA LYS A 28 14.87 -0.46 1.19
C LYS A 28 15.09 0.99 1.61
N PHE A 29 14.05 1.71 2.00
CA PHE A 29 14.12 3.11 2.40
C PHE A 29 14.17 3.26 3.91
N ARG A 30 14.96 4.22 4.41
CA ARG A 30 14.99 4.56 5.84
C ARG A 30 13.76 5.36 6.28
N SER A 31 13.12 6.08 5.37
CA SER A 31 11.92 6.88 5.64
C SER A 31 10.77 6.03 6.17
N GLU A 32 9.93 6.63 7.01
CA GLU A 32 8.61 6.12 7.31
C GLU A 32 7.70 6.29 6.09
N ILE A 33 7.00 5.23 5.71
CA ILE A 33 6.12 5.22 4.53
C ILE A 33 4.77 4.67 4.98
N ARG A 34 3.72 5.46 4.81
CA ARG A 34 2.34 5.12 5.20
C ARG A 34 1.45 5.05 3.98
N ILE A 35 0.49 4.12 3.99
CA ILE A 35 -0.59 4.03 3.01
C ILE A 35 -1.89 4.41 3.68
N VAL A 36 -2.69 5.28 3.07
CA VAL A 36 -4.02 5.66 3.55
C VAL A 36 -5.07 5.21 2.54
N LYS A 37 -6.10 4.50 3.00
CA LYS A 37 -7.29 4.11 2.21
C LYS A 37 -8.54 4.31 3.07
N GLY A 38 -9.46 5.18 2.64
CA GLY A 38 -10.74 5.39 3.32
C GLY A 38 -10.60 5.74 4.81
N GLY A 39 -9.63 6.59 5.16
CA GLY A 39 -9.34 6.99 6.54
C GLY A 39 -8.60 5.94 7.39
N ARG A 40 -8.34 4.74 6.85
CA ARG A 40 -7.50 3.72 7.49
C ARG A 40 -6.06 3.86 7.02
N GLU A 41 -5.12 3.61 7.91
CA GLU A 41 -3.69 3.72 7.64
C GLU A 41 -2.99 2.37 7.85
N ALA A 42 -1.93 2.11 7.09
CA ALA A 42 -1.01 1.00 7.29
C ALA A 42 0.45 1.43 7.13
N ASP A 43 1.35 0.82 7.90
CA ASP A 43 2.79 0.86 7.65
C ASP A 43 3.10 0.08 6.36
N ALA A 44 3.65 0.78 5.37
CA ALA A 44 4.01 0.21 4.07
C ALA A 44 5.13 -0.85 4.16
N LYS A 45 5.83 -0.97 5.29
CA LYS A 45 6.87 -1.98 5.54
C LYS A 45 6.34 -3.23 6.26
N ASN A 46 5.08 -3.23 6.68
CA ASN A 46 4.42 -4.36 7.35
C ASN A 46 3.43 -5.06 6.41
N ILE A 47 3.81 -6.24 5.92
CA ILE A 47 2.99 -7.02 4.98
C ILE A 47 1.59 -7.34 5.52
N LEU A 48 1.46 -7.64 6.82
CA LEU A 48 0.16 -7.98 7.40
C LEU A 48 -0.78 -6.77 7.41
N GLN A 49 -0.27 -5.59 7.76
CA GLN A 49 -1.06 -4.36 7.74
C GLN A 49 -1.43 -3.94 6.32
N VAL A 50 -0.51 -4.06 5.36
CA VAL A 50 -0.78 -3.76 3.95
C VAL A 50 -1.89 -4.66 3.39
N LEU A 51 -1.85 -5.95 3.69
CA LEU A 51 -2.90 -6.89 3.28
C LEU A 51 -4.23 -6.59 3.98
N ALA A 52 -4.21 -6.29 5.29
CA ALA A 52 -5.40 -5.95 6.07
C ALA A 52 -6.04 -4.61 5.68
N LEU A 53 -5.26 -3.68 5.09
CA LEU A 53 -5.78 -2.43 4.52
C LEU A 53 -6.68 -2.70 3.30
N GLY A 54 -6.50 -3.85 2.65
CA GLY A 54 -7.39 -4.34 1.59
C GLY A 54 -7.41 -3.42 0.39
N VAL A 55 -6.25 -2.96 -0.10
CA VAL A 55 -6.17 -2.07 -1.26
C VAL A 55 -6.54 -2.85 -2.53
N ASP A 56 -7.72 -2.59 -3.08
CA ASP A 56 -8.30 -3.26 -4.23
C ASP A 56 -8.18 -2.41 -5.51
N THR A 57 -8.53 -3.02 -6.64
CA THR A 57 -8.66 -2.29 -7.90
C THR A 57 -10.00 -1.56 -7.92
N ALA A 58 -9.94 -0.26 -8.19
CA ALA A 58 -11.10 0.64 -8.26
C ALA A 58 -11.77 0.97 -6.93
N THR A 59 -11.02 1.46 -5.95
CA THR A 59 -11.59 2.42 -5.01
C THR A 59 -11.70 3.78 -5.71
N ARG A 60 -12.92 4.24 -6.00
CA ARG A 60 -13.16 5.63 -6.43
C ARG A 60 -12.75 6.56 -5.29
N SER A 61 -12.12 7.66 -5.68
CA SER A 61 -11.78 8.83 -4.85
C SER A 61 -12.92 9.26 -3.94
#